data_AF-A0AA41VGF7-F1
#
_entry.id   AF-A0AA41VGF7-F1
#
_cell.length_a   1.000
_cell.length_b   1.000
_cell.length_c   1.000
_cell.angle_alpha   90.00
_cell.angle_beta   90.00
_cell.angle_gamma   90.00
#
_symmetry.space_group_name_H-M   'P 1'
#
loop_
_entity.id
_entity.type
_entity.pdbx_description
1 polymer ?
#
loop_
_entity_poly.entity_id
_entity_poly.type
_entity_poly.pdbx_seq_one_letter_code
_entity_poly.pdbx_strand_id
1 'polypeptide(L)'
;MPWCLPINLCYRDTLMGLTKHYETGETLLEEVYLKLLAARTFRSGSIRLRQIRFASTDLELHGNYVPGGSESIFYVDRRVGEKTQVVAPLPEDRFLSGFSHIFAAGRGVIS
;
A
#
# COMPACT_ATOMS: atom_id res chain seq x y z
N MET A 1 1.30 16.73 -9.94
CA MET A 1 0.49 15.61 -9.41
C MET A 1 -0.46 16.13 -8.33
N PRO A 2 -1.69 16.53 -8.68
CA PRO A 2 -2.65 17.16 -7.76
C PRO A 2 -3.16 16.23 -6.63
N TRP A 3 -3.14 14.92 -6.87
CA TRP A 3 -3.69 13.90 -5.96
C TRP A 3 -2.87 13.64 -4.69
N CYS A 4 -1.63 14.08 -4.61
CA CYS A 4 -0.80 13.93 -3.41
C CYS A 4 -0.97 15.09 -2.41
N LEU A 5 -1.62 16.19 -2.79
CA LEU A 5 -1.84 17.33 -1.88
C LEU A 5 -2.72 17.00 -0.67
N PRO A 6 -3.84 16.23 -0.80
CA PRO A 6 -4.73 15.93 0.34
C PRO A 6 -4.07 15.16 1.47
N ILE A 7 -3.10 14.28 1.19
CA ILE A 7 -2.42 13.53 2.26
C ILE A 7 -1.50 14.42 3.10
N ASN A 8 -1.07 15.56 2.54
CA ASN A 8 -0.27 16.56 3.23
C ASN A 8 -1.13 17.60 3.96
N LEU A 9 -2.46 17.62 3.72
CA LEU A 9 -3.40 18.55 4.37
C LEU A 9 -3.78 18.19 5.81
N CYS A 10 -3.16 17.15 6.40
CA CYS A 10 -3.23 16.87 7.84
C CYS A 10 -2.37 17.88 8.65
N TYR A 11 -2.58 19.17 8.43
CA TYR A 11 -2.08 20.23 9.29
C TYR A 11 -2.99 20.37 10.51
N ARG A 12 -2.41 20.83 11.63
CA ARG A 12 -3.06 20.90 12.95
C ARG A 12 -4.48 21.44 12.89
N ASP A 13 -4.68 22.57 12.21
CA ASP A 13 -5.97 23.27 12.17
C ASP A 13 -7.05 22.49 11.39
N THR A 14 -6.66 21.79 10.32
CA THR A 14 -7.56 20.93 9.56
C THR A 14 -7.97 19.69 10.36
N LEU A 15 -7.02 19.06 11.07
CA LEU A 15 -7.33 17.86 11.86
C LEU A 15 -8.18 18.19 13.10
N MET A 16 -7.88 19.29 13.79
CA MET A 16 -8.65 19.77 14.95
C MET A 16 -10.07 20.21 14.55
N GLY A 17 -10.25 20.74 13.33
CA GLY A 17 -11.57 21.06 12.79
C GLY A 17 -12.43 19.84 12.44
N LEU A 18 -11.81 18.69 12.16
CA LEU A 18 -12.47 17.44 11.76
C LEU A 18 -12.64 16.43 12.91
N THR A 19 -11.98 16.63 14.05
CA THR A 19 -11.96 15.66 15.15
C THR A 19 -12.72 16.18 16.38
N LYS A 20 -13.97 15.71 16.50
CA LYS A 20 -14.81 15.92 17.70
C LYS A 20 -15.36 14.58 18.18
N HIS A 21 -15.49 14.44 19.49
CA HIS A 21 -16.13 13.27 20.08
C HIS A 21 -17.61 13.22 19.66
N TYR A 22 -18.09 12.06 19.20
CA TYR A 22 -19.40 11.95 18.55
C TYR A 22 -20.57 12.16 19.52
N GLU A 23 -20.38 11.91 20.82
CA GLU A 23 -21.41 12.09 21.85
C GLU A 23 -21.28 13.42 22.59
N THR A 24 -20.05 13.82 22.91
CA THR A 24 -19.79 14.98 23.79
C THR A 24 -19.43 16.25 23.01
N GLY A 25 -19.12 16.13 21.72
CA GLY A 25 -18.73 17.26 20.87
C GLY A 25 -17.37 17.86 21.21
N GLU A 26 -16.65 17.31 22.19
CA GLU A 26 -15.35 17.81 22.62
C GLU A 26 -14.30 17.63 21.53
N THR A 27 -13.48 18.67 21.35
CA THR A 27 -12.36 18.64 20.41
C THR A 27 -11.26 17.73 20.94
N LEU A 28 -10.52 17.10 20.03
CA LEU A 28 -9.38 16.24 20.36
C LEU A 28 -8.39 16.94 21.31
N LEU A 29 -7.97 16.25 22.38
CA LEU A 29 -6.93 16.74 23.30
C LEU A 29 -5.59 16.91 22.58
N GLU A 30 -4.89 18.03 22.84
CA GLU A 30 -3.59 18.34 22.22
C GLU A 30 -2.55 17.23 22.46
N GLU A 31 -2.57 16.61 23.64
CA GLU A 31 -1.67 15.49 23.95
C GLU A 31 -1.88 14.30 23.00
N VAL A 32 -3.14 14.02 22.63
CA VAL A 32 -3.48 12.95 21.69
C VAL A 32 -3.08 13.34 20.27
N TYR A 33 -3.27 14.61 19.89
CA TYR A 33 -2.78 15.15 18.63
C TYR A 33 -1.26 14.96 18.47
N LEU A 34 -0.47 15.28 19.50
CA LEU A 34 0.98 15.10 19.48
C LEU A 34 1.39 13.63 19.35
N LYS A 35 0.66 12.71 19.99
CA LYS A 35 0.88 11.26 19.84
C LYS A 35 0.60 10.80 18.40
N LEU A 36 -0.45 11.29 17.76
CA LEU A 36 -0.75 11.00 16.35
C LEU A 36 0.32 11.56 15.41
N LEU A 37 0.79 12.78 15.67
CA LEU A 37 1.86 13.40 14.90
C LEU A 37 3.16 12.59 15.00
N ALA A 38 3.53 12.14 16.19
CA ALA A 38 4.69 11.28 16.41
C ALA A 38 4.54 9.91 15.71
N ALA A 39 3.32 9.37 15.66
CA ALA A 39 3.03 8.11 14.98
C ALA A 39 3.01 8.20 13.45
N ARG A 40 3.00 9.41 12.86
CA ARG A 40 2.89 9.62 11.39
C ARG A 40 3.92 8.85 10.57
N THR A 41 5.15 8.71 11.09
CA THR A 41 6.25 8.03 10.40
C THR A 41 6.44 6.58 10.85
N PHE A 42 5.59 6.10 11.76
CA PHE A 42 5.63 4.73 12.26
C PHE A 42 5.51 3.75 11.10
N ARG A 43 6.47 2.81 11.00
CA ARG A 43 6.55 1.79 9.93
C ARG A 43 6.60 2.35 8.50
N SER A 44 6.96 3.63 8.31
CA SER A 44 7.11 4.24 6.98
C SER A 44 8.03 3.44 6.05
N GLY A 45 9.08 2.83 6.57
CA GLY A 45 9.95 1.91 5.82
C GLY A 45 9.23 0.65 5.32
N SER A 46 8.42 0.00 6.16
CA SER A 46 7.64 -1.18 5.77
C SER A 46 6.54 -0.83 4.75
N ILE A 47 5.89 0.33 4.91
CA ILE A 47 4.89 0.82 3.97
C ILE A 47 5.54 1.10 2.61
N ARG A 48 6.71 1.75 2.59
CA ARG A 48 7.46 2.01 1.36
C ARG A 48 7.92 0.72 0.69
N LEU A 49 8.45 -0.22 1.47
CA LEU A 49 8.90 -1.51 0.95
C LEU A 49 7.74 -2.31 0.32
N ARG A 50 6.53 -2.22 0.89
CA ARG A 50 5.32 -2.80 0.29
C ARG A 50 4.96 -2.16 -1.06
N GLN A 51 5.11 -0.85 -1.21
CA GLN A 51 4.89 -0.18 -2.51
C GLN A 51 5.95 -0.59 -3.54
N ILE A 52 7.21 -0.74 -3.11
CA ILE A 52 8.28 -1.26 -3.96
C ILE A 52 7.95 -2.68 -4.44
N ARG A 53 7.47 -3.57 -3.55
CA ARG A 53 6.99 -4.91 -3.94
C ARG A 53 5.97 -4.84 -5.06
N PHE A 54 4.92 -4.02 -4.92
CA PHE A 54 3.88 -3.91 -5.93
C PHE A 54 4.42 -3.45 -7.29
N ALA A 55 5.29 -2.42 -7.30
CA ALA A 55 5.92 -1.94 -8.53
C ALA A 55 6.87 -2.98 -9.14
N SER A 56 7.64 -3.71 -8.33
CA SER A 56 8.54 -4.76 -8.80
C SER A 56 7.79 -5.95 -9.37
N THR A 57 6.69 -6.38 -8.72
CA THR A 57 5.85 -7.47 -9.23
C THR A 57 5.18 -7.07 -10.56
N ASP A 58 4.70 -5.84 -10.68
CA ASP A 58 4.15 -5.29 -11.94
C ASP A 58 5.17 -5.34 -13.09
N LEU A 59 6.38 -4.81 -12.86
CA LEU A 59 7.45 -4.82 -13.86
C LEU A 59 7.89 -6.24 -14.26
N GLU A 60 7.95 -7.17 -13.33
CA GLU A 60 8.32 -8.57 -13.61
C GLU A 60 7.23 -9.30 -14.40
N LEU A 61 5.95 -9.09 -14.05
CA LEU A 61 4.81 -9.69 -14.75
C LEU A 61 4.65 -9.14 -16.18
N HIS A 62 5.01 -7.89 -16.43
CA HIS A 62 4.89 -7.27 -17.76
C HIS A 62 6.18 -7.28 -18.58
N GLY A 63 7.34 -7.56 -17.98
CA GLY A 63 8.64 -7.58 -18.65
C GLY A 63 9.15 -8.97 -18.97
N ASN A 64 9.08 -9.90 -18.02
CA ASN A 64 9.76 -11.20 -18.09
C ASN A 64 8.81 -12.41 -18.08
N TYR A 65 7.59 -12.23 -17.57
CA TYR A 65 6.62 -13.31 -17.48
C TYR A 65 5.95 -13.60 -18.83
N VAL A 66 5.83 -14.89 -19.17
CA VAL A 66 5.20 -15.35 -20.40
C VAL A 66 3.86 -16.02 -20.07
N PRO A 67 2.72 -15.42 -20.47
CA PRO A 67 1.40 -16.02 -20.31
C PRO A 67 1.33 -17.39 -21.00
N GLY A 68 0.78 -18.41 -20.32
CA GLY A 68 0.69 -19.78 -20.85
C GLY A 68 1.98 -20.62 -20.75
N GLY A 69 3.04 -20.08 -20.14
CA GLY A 69 4.26 -20.82 -19.83
C GLY A 69 4.12 -21.80 -18.65
N SER A 70 5.24 -22.37 -18.23
CA SER A 70 5.30 -23.30 -17.08
C SER A 70 5.36 -22.60 -15.72
N GLU A 71 5.66 -21.29 -15.69
CA GLU A 71 5.75 -20.50 -14.47
C GLU A 71 4.38 -19.90 -14.12
N SER A 72 4.02 -19.92 -12.83
CA SER A 72 2.80 -19.30 -12.34
C SER A 72 3.06 -17.88 -11.86
N ILE A 73 2.10 -16.97 -12.02
CA ILE A 73 2.15 -15.60 -11.46
C ILE A 73 2.46 -15.58 -9.95
N PHE A 74 2.01 -16.60 -9.19
CA PHE A 74 2.28 -16.71 -7.75
C PHE A 74 3.74 -17.04 -7.46
N TYR A 75 4.41 -17.75 -8.38
CA TYR A 75 5.83 -18.01 -8.27
C TYR A 75 6.65 -16.72 -8.50
N VAL A 76 6.24 -15.91 -9.49
CA VAL A 76 6.84 -14.58 -9.72
C VAL A 76 6.68 -13.68 -8.51
N ASP A 77 5.49 -13.62 -7.93
CA ASP A 77 5.24 -12.82 -6.72
C ASP A 77 6.08 -13.28 -5.52
N ARG A 78 6.24 -14.60 -5.32
CA ARG A 78 7.11 -15.14 -4.28
C ARG A 78 8.57 -14.75 -4.49
N ARG A 79 9.08 -14.87 -5.72
CA ARG A 79 10.46 -14.48 -6.08
C ARG A 79 10.72 -13.00 -5.82
N VAL A 80 9.75 -12.12 -6.12
CA VAL A 80 9.85 -10.70 -5.80
C VAL A 80 9.73 -10.47 -4.29
N GLY A 81 8.85 -11.21 -3.61
CA GLY A 81 8.64 -11.17 -2.17
C GLY A 81 9.90 -11.46 -1.36
N GLU A 82 10.73 -12.41 -1.79
CA GLU A 82 12.02 -12.75 -1.13
C GLU A 82 12.98 -11.55 -1.04
N LYS A 83 12.93 -10.62 -2.00
CA LYS A 83 13.80 -9.43 -2.05
C LYS A 83 13.15 -8.19 -1.43
N THR A 84 11.82 -8.18 -1.33
CA THR A 84 11.03 -6.99 -1.00
C THR A 84 10.19 -7.17 0.26
N GLN A 85 10.32 -8.28 0.98
CA GLN A 85 9.64 -8.50 2.26
C GLN A 85 10.64 -9.04 3.28
N VAL A 86 10.51 -8.55 4.52
CA VAL A 86 11.32 -9.04 5.65
C VAL A 86 10.89 -10.46 6.05
N VAL A 87 9.64 -10.82 5.78
CA VAL A 87 9.07 -12.16 6.01
C VAL A 87 8.55 -12.67 4.67
N ALA A 88 8.92 -13.89 4.31
CA ALA A 88 8.48 -14.51 3.07
C ALA A 88 6.94 -14.62 3.03
N PRO A 89 6.31 -14.41 1.85
CA PRO A 89 4.88 -14.60 1.70
C PRO A 89 4.52 -16.08 1.90
N LEU A 90 3.32 -16.32 2.43
CA LEU A 90 2.81 -17.68 2.62
C LEU A 90 2.58 -18.34 1.24
N PRO A 91 2.74 -19.67 1.12
CA PRO A 91 2.43 -20.38 -0.13
C PRO A 91 0.98 -20.20 -0.58
N GLU A 92 0.07 -19.93 0.34
CA GLU A 92 -1.35 -19.70 0.11
C GLU A 92 -1.66 -18.22 -0.21
N ASP A 93 -0.68 -17.33 -0.24
CA ASP A 93 -0.90 -15.91 -0.56
C ASP A 93 -1.42 -15.76 -2.01
N ARG A 94 -2.67 -15.29 -2.11
CA ARG A 94 -3.35 -15.01 -3.38
C ARG A 94 -3.59 -13.52 -3.60
N PHE A 95 -2.73 -12.66 -3.04
CA PHE A 95 -2.85 -11.20 -3.19
C PHE A 95 -3.07 -10.74 -4.64
N LEU A 96 -2.38 -11.36 -5.60
CA LEU A 96 -2.52 -11.06 -7.02
C LEU A 96 -3.95 -11.25 -7.55
N SER A 97 -4.71 -12.20 -7.01
CA SER A 97 -6.11 -12.44 -7.40
C SER A 97 -7.04 -11.27 -7.04
N GLY A 98 -6.64 -10.43 -6.08
CA GLY A 98 -7.36 -9.20 -5.71
C GLY A 98 -6.72 -7.92 -6.24
N PHE A 99 -5.65 -7.99 -7.04
CA PHE A 99 -4.89 -6.81 -7.44
C PHE A 99 -5.46 -6.13 -8.69
N SER A 100 -6.68 -5.61 -8.55
CA SER A 100 -7.45 -4.98 -9.63
C SER A 100 -6.74 -3.77 -10.27
N HIS A 101 -5.76 -3.16 -9.60
CA HIS A 101 -4.99 -2.05 -10.15
C HIS A 101 -4.19 -2.41 -11.41
N ILE A 102 -3.71 -3.65 -11.55
CA ILE A 102 -2.99 -4.09 -12.75
C ILE A 102 -3.87 -4.98 -13.64
N PHE A 103 -4.85 -5.68 -13.05
CA PHE A 103 -5.69 -6.64 -13.78
C PHE A 103 -7.02 -6.07 -14.31
N ALA A 104 -7.58 -5.02 -13.68
CA ALA A 104 -8.88 -4.44 -14.07
C ALA A 104 -8.78 -3.00 -14.60
N ALA A 105 -7.72 -2.27 -14.26
CA ALA A 105 -7.51 -0.89 -14.71
C ALA A 105 -6.60 -0.83 -15.96
N GLY A 106 -7.10 -1.30 -17.11
CA GLY A 106 -6.67 -0.79 -18.42
C GLY A 106 -5.34 -1.27 -19.02
N ARG A 107 -4.64 -2.27 -18.47
CA ARG A 107 -3.56 -3.01 -19.17
C ARG A 107 -3.66 -4.52 -18.93
N GLY A 108 -4.80 -5.10 -19.29
CA GLY A 108 -4.95 -6.54 -19.34
C GLY A 108 -4.17 -7.13 -20.52
N VAL A 109 -2.95 -7.60 -20.26
CA VAL A 109 -2.32 -8.65 -21.07
C VAL A 109 -1.87 -9.76 -20.13
N ILE A 110 -2.84 -10.34 -19.42
CA ILE A 110 -2.76 -11.71 -18.94
C ILE A 110 -4.14 -12.33 -19.20
N SER A 111 -4.42 -12.56 -20.49
CA SER A 111 -5.42 -13.51 -20.98
C SER A 111 -4.69 -14.55 -21.82
#